data_AF-A0A833G102-F1
#
_entry.id   AF-A0A833G102-F1
#
_cell.length_a   1.000
_cell.length_b   1.000
_cell.length_c   1.000
_cell.angle_alpha   90.00
_cell.angle_beta   90.00
_cell.angle_gamma   90.00
#
_symmetry.space_group_name_H-M   'P 1'
#
loop_
_entity.id
_entity.type
_entity.pdbx_description
1 polymer ?
#
loop_
_entity_poly.entity_id
_entity_poly.type
_entity_poly.pdbx_seq_one_letter_code
_entity_poly.pdbx_strand_id
1 'polypeptide(L)'
;MADEDNLELTEFQAAAGQPPDADQDGPRPPANAKDLDAVYDIPVQVSAVLGRTSMQVSQLLKLGRGAVVELDRKVGEAVDIYVN
;
A
#
# COMPACT_ATOMS: atom_id res chain seq x y z
N MET A 1 -38.07 55.51 -27.78
CA MET A 1 -36.80 56.25 -27.67
C MET A 1 -36.28 56.01 -26.27
N ALA A 2 -35.48 54.95 -26.11
CA ALA A 2 -34.55 54.64 -25.01
C ALA A 2 -34.19 53.15 -25.11
N ASP A 3 -33.54 52.81 -26.22
CA ASP A 3 -32.65 51.64 -26.30
C ASP A 3 -31.25 52.25 -26.51
N GLU A 4 -30.19 51.56 -26.08
CA GLU A 4 -28.77 51.95 -26.17
C GLU A 4 -28.17 52.56 -24.88
N ASP A 5 -27.86 51.73 -23.87
CA ASP A 5 -26.84 52.07 -22.84
C ASP A 5 -26.40 50.86 -21.98
N ASN A 6 -26.17 49.67 -22.54
CA ASN A 6 -25.59 48.58 -21.73
C ASN A 6 -24.72 47.52 -22.46
N LEU A 7 -23.95 47.93 -23.46
CA LEU A 7 -22.90 47.16 -24.11
C LEU A 7 -21.85 48.23 -24.47
N GLU A 8 -20.63 48.35 -23.94
CA GLU A 8 -19.58 47.39 -23.65
C GLU A 8 -18.56 48.04 -22.68
N LEU A 9 -18.42 47.53 -21.46
CA LEU A 9 -17.29 47.84 -20.56
C LEU A 9 -16.51 46.56 -20.18
N THR A 10 -16.71 45.48 -20.94
CA THR A 10 -16.18 44.15 -20.62
C THR A 10 -14.77 43.90 -21.18
N GLU A 11 -14.19 44.81 -21.97
CA GLU A 11 -12.96 44.47 -22.73
C GLU A 11 -11.62 44.81 -22.03
N PHE A 12 -11.59 45.51 -20.89
CA PHE A 12 -10.32 45.91 -20.26
C PHE A 12 -9.88 45.13 -19.01
N GLN A 13 -10.47 43.96 -18.73
CA GLN A 13 -10.02 43.08 -17.63
C GLN A 13 -9.55 41.70 -18.13
N ALA A 14 -8.84 41.66 -19.26
CA ALA A 14 -8.26 40.44 -19.83
C ALA A 14 -6.72 40.38 -19.75
N ALA A 15 -6.09 41.13 -18.85
CA ALA A 15 -4.63 41.08 -18.68
C ALA A 15 -4.15 41.37 -17.25
N ALA A 16 -4.40 40.46 -16.30
CA ALA A 16 -3.56 40.26 -15.12
C ALA A 16 -3.80 38.84 -14.60
N GLY A 17 -2.77 38.01 -14.66
CA GLY A 17 -2.90 36.55 -14.71
C GLY A 17 -3.20 35.82 -13.41
N GLN A 18 -3.47 34.53 -13.57
CA GLN A 18 -2.95 33.49 -12.69
C GLN A 18 -2.78 32.17 -13.49
N PRO A 19 -1.63 31.47 -13.38
CA PRO A 19 -1.30 30.22 -14.08
C PRO A 19 -2.25 29.04 -13.74
N PRO A 20 -2.23 27.95 -14.54
CA PRO A 20 -3.14 26.81 -14.44
C PRO A 20 -3.16 26.23 -13.02
N ASP A 21 -4.37 25.89 -12.54
CA ASP A 21 -4.61 25.21 -11.27
C ASP A 21 -3.61 24.07 -11.10
N ALA A 22 -2.67 24.33 -10.19
CA ALA A 22 -1.66 23.43 -9.73
C ALA A 22 -2.31 22.17 -9.14
N ASP A 23 -1.78 21.02 -9.53
CA ASP A 23 -1.55 19.86 -8.68
C ASP A 23 -2.42 19.78 -7.42
N GLN A 24 -3.69 19.37 -7.58
CA GLN A 24 -4.47 18.82 -6.47
C GLN A 24 -4.02 17.38 -6.18
N ASP A 25 -2.74 17.25 -5.79
CA ASP A 25 -2.17 16.08 -5.09
C ASP A 25 -2.44 16.20 -3.58
N GLY A 26 -3.68 16.54 -3.22
CA GLY A 26 -4.19 16.36 -1.87
C GLY A 26 -4.64 14.91 -1.69
N PRO A 27 -4.51 14.29 -0.50
CA PRO A 27 -5.00 12.94 -0.25
C PRO A 27 -6.50 12.90 -0.52
N ARG A 28 -6.89 12.37 -1.69
CA ARG A 28 -8.29 12.15 -2.02
C ARG A 28 -8.80 11.14 -0.99
N PRO A 29 -9.82 11.47 -0.17
CA PRO A 29 -10.41 10.47 0.71
C PRO A 29 -10.79 9.27 -0.15
N PRO A 30 -10.51 8.03 0.31
CA PRO A 30 -10.59 6.84 -0.55
C PRO A 30 -11.98 6.81 -1.18
N ALA A 31 -12.01 7.00 -2.50
CA ALA A 31 -13.22 6.78 -3.26
C ALA A 31 -13.61 5.31 -3.01
N ASN A 32 -14.81 5.14 -2.48
CA ASN A 32 -15.56 3.89 -2.40
C ASN A 32 -15.08 2.90 -1.33
N ALA A 33 -15.66 3.03 -0.12
CA ALA A 33 -15.74 1.93 0.86
C ALA A 33 -16.29 0.61 0.28
N LYS A 34 -17.00 0.68 -0.86
CA LYS A 34 -17.58 -0.46 -1.58
C LYS A 34 -16.54 -1.28 -2.36
N ASP A 35 -15.44 -0.67 -2.81
CA ASP A 35 -14.37 -1.36 -3.53
C ASP A 35 -13.41 -2.11 -2.56
N LEU A 36 -13.36 -1.68 -1.29
CA LEU A 36 -12.65 -2.38 -0.22
C LEU A 36 -13.38 -3.64 0.25
N ASP A 37 -14.71 -3.69 0.11
CA ASP A 37 -15.55 -4.82 0.54
C ASP A 37 -15.17 -6.11 -0.19
N ALA A 38 -14.86 -6.01 -1.48
CA ALA A 38 -14.44 -7.14 -2.31
C ALA A 38 -13.02 -7.67 -1.99
N VAL A 39 -12.18 -6.88 -1.29
CA VAL A 39 -10.83 -7.29 -0.89
C VAL A 39 -10.86 -8.15 0.39
N TYR A 40 -11.87 -7.98 1.25
CA TYR A 40 -11.99 -8.75 2.49
C TYR A 40 -12.25 -10.25 2.27
N ASP A 41 -12.80 -10.63 1.12
CA ASP A 41 -13.12 -12.02 0.79
C ASP A 41 -11.94 -12.79 0.15
N ILE A 42 -10.76 -12.17 0.01
CA ILE A 42 -9.60 -12.82 -0.59
C ILE A 42 -8.95 -13.77 0.43
N PRO A 43 -8.94 -15.09 0.20
CA PRO A 43 -8.30 -16.03 1.12
C PRO A 43 -6.78 -15.86 1.07
N VAL A 44 -6.16 -15.60 2.23
CA VAL A 44 -4.71 -15.50 2.39
C VAL A 44 -4.16 -16.70 3.17
N GLN A 45 -2.94 -17.15 2.86
CA GLN A 45 -2.32 -18.22 3.62
C GLN A 45 -1.48 -17.64 4.75
N VAL A 46 -1.79 -18.04 5.98
CA VAL A 46 -1.05 -17.63 7.17
C VAL A 46 -0.09 -18.75 7.57
N SER A 47 1.19 -18.43 7.63
CA SER A 47 2.25 -19.37 8.03
C SER A 47 2.90 -18.89 9.31
N ALA A 48 2.93 -19.74 10.34
CA ALA A 48 3.66 -19.47 11.58
C ALA A 48 5.02 -20.18 11.56
N VAL A 49 6.11 -19.43 11.72
CA VAL A 49 7.48 -19.94 11.74
C VAL A 49 8.02 -19.90 13.16
N LEU A 50 8.29 -21.09 13.71
CA LEU A 50 8.87 -21.25 15.05
C LEU A 50 10.34 -20.86 15.10
N GLY A 51 11.10 -21.08 14.03
CA GLY A 51 12.53 -20.79 13.98
C GLY A 51 13.15 -21.23 12.68
N ARG A 52 14.34 -20.71 12.39
CA ARG A 52 15.10 -21.01 11.19
C ARG A 52 16.50 -21.48 11.57
N THR A 53 17.14 -22.19 10.67
CA THR A 53 18.54 -22.57 10.83
C THR A 53 19.17 -22.59 9.45
N SER A 54 20.42 -22.17 9.35
CA SER A 54 21.19 -22.17 8.11
C SER A 54 22.34 -23.15 8.26
N MET A 55 22.49 -24.06 7.31
CA MET A 55 23.53 -25.09 7.35
C MET A 55 24.08 -25.35 5.94
N GLN A 56 25.26 -25.97 5.87
CA GLN A 56 25.84 -26.35 4.59
C GLN A 56 25.02 -27.48 3.94
N VAL A 57 24.92 -27.45 2.61
CA VAL A 57 24.21 -28.49 1.84
C VAL A 57 24.74 -29.89 2.17
N SER A 58 26.04 -30.02 2.40
CA SER A 58 26.69 -31.28 2.79
C SER A 58 26.25 -31.81 4.15
N GLN A 59 25.87 -30.94 5.09
CA GLN A 59 25.30 -31.32 6.40
C GLN A 59 23.84 -31.74 6.24
N LEU A 60 23.08 -31.02 5.39
CA LEU A 60 21.69 -31.34 5.11
C LEU A 60 21.54 -32.72 4.46
N LEU A 61 22.41 -33.08 3.53
CA LEU A 61 22.44 -34.42 2.91
C LEU A 61 22.81 -35.55 3.89
N LYS A 62 23.42 -35.23 5.03
CA LYS A 62 23.78 -36.19 6.08
C LYS A 62 22.66 -36.38 7.11
N LEU A 63 21.59 -35.58 7.06
CA LEU A 63 20.46 -35.73 7.97
C LEU A 63 19.74 -37.04 7.68
N GLY A 64 19.69 -37.90 8.69
CA GLY A 64 18.99 -39.17 8.68
C GLY A 64 17.84 -39.19 9.68
N ARG A 65 17.21 -40.36 9.82
CA ARG A 65 16.17 -40.57 10.83
C ARG A 65 16.76 -40.34 12.23
N GLY A 66 16.05 -39.58 13.06
CA GLY A 66 16.46 -39.28 14.42
C GLY A 66 17.47 -38.13 14.56
N ALA A 67 17.80 -37.42 13.48
CA ALA A 67 18.62 -36.22 13.58
C ALA A 67 17.86 -35.10 14.31
N VAL A 68 18.51 -34.49 15.30
CA VAL A 68 18.00 -33.32 16.04
C VAL A 68 18.72 -32.08 15.51
N VAL A 69 17.95 -31.06 15.16
CA VAL A 69 18.47 -29.80 14.60
C VAL A 69 18.02 -28.66 15.49
N GLU A 70 18.99 -27.89 15.98
CA GLU A 70 18.72 -26.69 16.75
C GLU A 70 18.33 -25.53 15.83
N LEU A 71 17.33 -24.78 16.28
CA LEU A 71 16.87 -23.55 15.62
C LEU A 71 17.48 -22.34 16.32
N ASP A 72 17.45 -21.20 15.65
CA ASP A 72 17.95 -19.92 16.18
C ASP A 72 17.07 -19.31 17.30
N ARG A 73 15.81 -19.73 17.41
CA ARG A 73 14.84 -19.16 18.36
C ARG A 73 14.92 -19.79 19.75
N LYS A 74 14.83 -18.95 20.78
CA LYS A 74 14.83 -19.40 22.18
C LYS A 74 13.43 -19.79 22.67
N VAL A 75 13.39 -20.66 23.66
CA VAL A 75 12.15 -21.05 24.33
C VAL A 75 11.52 -19.82 25.01
N GLY A 76 10.25 -19.54 24.70
CA GLY A 76 9.50 -18.43 25.27
C GLY A 76 9.47 -17.16 24.41
N GLU A 77 10.17 -17.13 23.27
CA GLU A 77 10.05 -16.03 22.31
C GLU A 77 8.79 -16.19 21.44
N ALA A 78 8.20 -15.05 21.03
CA ALA A 78 7.06 -15.03 20.10
C ALA A 78 7.44 -15.68 18.77
N VAL A 79 6.47 -16.22 18.01
CA VAL A 79 6.68 -16.81 16.68
C VAL A 79 6.49 -15.78 15.56
N ASP A 80 7.13 -15.99 14.40
CA ASP A 80 6.95 -15.10 13.26
C ASP A 80 5.73 -15.54 12.44
N ILE A 81 4.86 -14.60 12.08
CA ILE A 81 3.68 -14.86 11.25
C ILE A 81 3.89 -14.24 9.87
N TYR A 82 3.79 -15.06 8.84
CA TYR A 82 3.87 -14.68 7.44
C TYR A 82 2.49 -14.80 6.80
N VAL A 83 2.18 -13.90 5.87
CA VAL A 83 0.93 -13.89 5.10
C VAL A 83 1.28 -13.80 3.61
N ASN A 84 0.69 -14.65 2.77
CA ASN A 84 0.78 -14.58 1.30
C ASN A 84 -0.58 -14.60 0.61
#